data_AF-A0A1Y2R8Y7-F1
#
_entry.id   AF-A0A1Y2R8Y7-F1
#
_cell.length_a   1.000
_cell.length_b   1.000
_cell.length_c   1.000
_cell.angle_alpha   90.00
_cell.angle_beta   90.00
_cell.angle_gamma   90.00
#
_symmetry.space_group_name_H-M   'P 1'
#
loop_
_entity.id
_entity.type
_entity.pdbx_description
1 polymer ?
#
loop_
_entity_poly.entity_id
_entity_poly.type
_entity_poly.pdbx_seq_one_letter_code
_entity_poly.pdbx_strand_id
1 'polypeptide(L)'
;MELRKCWKRRIFRQTEIGIQEKEFNENAMFRLKLIQISENPLIVRREFVGNPIAEFSETFDKFMGYYRLKDLVSCDELHKRPLAPKKERICRFCKATYSKDEKFKSKAHLVPDLLGNDHLLSDFECDKCNNLFGKIYENDLANFLGVSRAMFIGNAWKGSLKFKSPDKTFIVMKDKETPADIPKLRLESHEEENDHFTLDAENKKITFHTIRHSYNPHHVYKAFLKIGLSILPQTDVKEYSIALAMLLSEKKNEEPDNPMYKMNMYVHPGPAFPCPLVLFFEKKNKMQPVPMHIVCIMFHNHTYQLVLPLNKQDKWMYDGKTTITVPNMPPFIDKHFAKKFGNPKEHRLNFNLDELKKGEKHDITYTFEDHLDTRYPTTAPLKKE
;
A
#
# COMPACT_ATOMS: atom_id res chain seq x y z
N MET A 1 46.60 7.74 11.81
CA MET A 1 46.68 6.30 12.14
C MET A 1 46.63 6.19 13.65
N GLU A 2 45.46 6.30 14.25
CA GLU A 2 45.21 6.27 15.70
C GLU A 2 43.69 6.30 15.91
N LEU A 3 43.20 5.71 17.01
CA LEU A 3 41.79 5.54 17.44
C LEU A 3 41.08 4.23 17.06
N ARG A 4 41.66 3.10 17.48
CA ARG A 4 40.94 1.91 17.96
C ARG A 4 41.30 1.71 19.44
N LYS A 5 40.39 1.97 20.39
CA LYS A 5 40.28 1.34 21.73
C LYS A 5 39.26 2.08 22.62
N CYS A 6 38.70 1.34 23.59
CA CYS A 6 37.57 1.64 24.48
C CYS A 6 36.21 1.51 23.77
N TRP A 7 35.37 0.51 24.02
CA TRP A 7 34.88 0.04 25.32
C TRP A 7 34.56 -1.47 25.30
N LYS A 8 35.16 -2.24 26.21
CA LYS A 8 34.68 -3.57 26.64
C LYS A 8 34.77 -3.62 28.17
N ARG A 9 33.62 -3.73 28.85
CA ARG A 9 33.33 -4.57 30.04
C ARG A 9 32.14 -4.01 30.83
N ARG A 10 30.97 -4.64 30.66
CA ARG A 10 30.10 -5.05 31.77
C ARG A 10 29.09 -6.10 31.28
N ILE A 11 29.46 -7.34 31.53
CA ILE A 11 28.64 -8.49 31.97
C ILE A 11 27.13 -8.40 31.65
N PHE A 12 26.64 -9.26 30.75
CA PHE A 12 25.43 -10.06 30.97
C PHE A 12 25.53 -11.37 30.14
N ARG A 13 25.03 -12.45 30.76
CA ARG A 13 25.20 -13.86 30.36
C ARG A 13 24.62 -14.13 28.97
N GLN A 14 25.38 -14.86 28.15
CA GLN A 14 24.86 -15.55 26.97
C GLN A 14 23.87 -16.64 27.43
N THR A 15 22.64 -16.56 26.95
CA THR A 15 21.85 -17.75 26.63
C THR A 15 21.92 -17.91 25.11
N GLU A 16 22.71 -18.89 24.68
CA GLU A 16 22.69 -19.40 23.31
C GLU A 16 21.29 -19.99 23.06
N ILE A 17 20.52 -19.37 22.18
CA ILE A 17 19.35 -20.00 21.57
C ILE A 17 19.74 -20.24 20.12
N GLY A 18 19.92 -21.52 19.79
CA GLY A 18 20.28 -22.00 18.47
C GLY A 18 19.30 -21.49 17.41
N ILE A 19 19.86 -20.86 16.38
CA ILE A 19 19.13 -20.52 15.17
C ILE A 19 19.10 -21.80 14.33
N GLN A 20 17.94 -22.46 14.28
CA GLN A 20 17.69 -23.42 13.20
C GLN A 20 17.51 -22.60 11.90
N GLU A 21 18.45 -22.75 10.98
CA GLU A 21 18.24 -22.41 9.57
C GLU A 21 17.07 -23.25 9.05
N LYS A 22 15.88 -22.64 8.94
CA LYS A 22 14.79 -23.22 8.15
C LYS A 22 14.99 -22.84 6.70
N GLU A 23 14.81 -23.83 5.82
CA GLU A 23 15.00 -23.78 4.38
C GLU A 23 14.41 -22.52 3.73
N PHE A 24 15.21 -21.96 2.83
CA PHE A 24 14.96 -20.75 2.06
C PHE A 24 13.80 -20.96 1.07
N ASN A 25 12.72 -20.19 1.22
CA ASN A 25 11.65 -20.15 0.22
C ASN A 25 11.89 -18.97 -0.75
N GLU A 26 12.00 -19.26 -2.05
CA GLU A 26 12.39 -18.33 -3.13
C GLU A 26 11.31 -17.28 -3.51
N ASN A 27 10.17 -17.24 -2.79
CA ASN A 27 8.95 -16.60 -3.26
C ASN A 27 8.63 -15.19 -2.72
N ALA A 28 9.52 -14.54 -1.96
CA ALA A 28 9.26 -13.21 -1.39
C ALA A 28 10.05 -12.08 -2.08
N MET A 29 9.32 -11.11 -2.63
CA MET A 29 9.87 -9.89 -3.27
C MET A 29 10.67 -8.98 -2.31
N PHE A 30 10.60 -9.22 -0.99
CA PHE A 30 11.36 -8.50 0.03
C PHE A 30 11.89 -9.46 1.09
N ARG A 31 13.20 -9.46 1.32
CA ARG A 31 13.78 -9.97 2.56
C ARG A 31 14.04 -8.76 3.47
N LEU A 32 13.18 -8.50 4.45
CA LEU A 32 13.51 -7.64 5.59
C LEU A 32 14.04 -8.55 6.69
N LYS A 33 15.33 -8.46 7.03
CA LYS A 33 15.90 -9.22 8.15
C LYS A 33 15.53 -8.52 9.46
N LEU A 34 14.42 -8.93 10.07
CA LEU A 34 14.02 -8.48 11.40
C LEU A 34 14.93 -9.13 12.45
N ILE A 35 15.81 -8.34 13.09
CA ILE A 35 16.60 -8.80 14.23
C ILE A 35 15.92 -8.24 15.48
N GLN A 36 15.38 -9.12 16.33
CA GLN A 36 14.86 -8.75 17.65
C GLN A 36 16.03 -8.31 18.53
N ILE A 37 16.10 -7.02 18.85
CA ILE A 37 17.01 -6.49 19.88
C ILE A 37 16.13 -5.97 21.01
N SER A 38 16.41 -6.48 22.21
CA SER A 38 15.66 -6.28 23.45
C SER A 38 15.38 -4.81 23.80
N GLU A 39 14.19 -4.59 24.36
CA GLU A 39 13.70 -3.44 25.15
C GLU A 39 13.64 -2.05 24.45
N ASN A 40 12.54 -1.81 23.71
CA ASN A 40 11.98 -0.52 23.22
C ASN A 40 12.69 0.26 22.07
N PRO A 41 11.91 1.02 21.26
CA PRO A 41 10.95 0.58 20.26
C PRO A 41 11.65 0.14 18.95
N LEU A 42 10.97 -0.74 18.19
CA LEU A 42 11.35 -1.27 16.87
C LEU A 42 12.34 -0.41 16.07
N ILE A 43 13.63 -0.75 16.14
CA ILE A 43 14.64 -0.26 15.21
C ILE A 43 14.71 -1.27 14.06
N VAL A 44 14.00 -1.00 12.97
CA VAL A 44 14.21 -1.70 11.69
C VAL A 44 15.61 -1.30 11.19
N ARG A 45 16.63 -2.13 11.45
CA ARG A 45 17.96 -1.89 10.87
C ARG A 45 17.92 -2.18 9.37
N ARG A 46 18.42 -1.20 8.61
CA ARG A 46 18.61 -1.17 7.16
C ARG A 46 19.42 -2.36 6.66
N GLU A 47 18.75 -3.37 6.14
CA GLU A 47 19.24 -4.15 5.01
C GLU A 47 18.06 -4.28 4.04
N PHE A 48 17.94 -3.30 3.14
CA PHE A 48 17.04 -3.37 2.00
C PHE A 48 17.59 -4.44 1.06
N VAL A 49 16.96 -5.60 0.99
CA VAL A 49 17.45 -6.68 0.15
C VAL A 49 16.92 -6.48 -1.27
N GLY A 50 17.84 -6.08 -2.14
CA GLY A 50 17.66 -5.98 -3.59
C GLY A 50 18.17 -4.63 -4.10
N ASN A 51 19.34 -4.62 -4.76
CA ASN A 51 19.67 -3.51 -5.64
C ASN A 51 18.65 -3.54 -6.79
N PRO A 52 18.07 -2.39 -7.19
CA PRO A 52 17.27 -2.33 -8.40
C PRO A 52 18.07 -2.89 -9.59
N ILE A 53 17.39 -3.44 -10.61
CA ILE A 53 18.05 -3.78 -11.87
C ILE A 53 18.91 -2.63 -12.38
N ALA A 54 19.96 -2.96 -13.14
CA ALA A 54 20.88 -1.96 -13.70
C ALA A 54 20.14 -0.81 -14.41
N GLU A 55 19.01 -1.10 -15.08
CA GLU A 55 18.14 -0.10 -15.71
C GLU A 55 17.55 0.94 -14.74
N PHE A 56 17.27 0.54 -13.49
CA PHE A 56 16.77 1.43 -12.44
C PHE A 56 17.86 1.88 -11.45
N SER A 57 19.10 1.41 -11.59
CA SER A 57 20.20 1.74 -10.68
C SER A 57 20.48 3.24 -10.64
N GLU A 58 20.56 3.89 -11.80
CA GLU A 58 20.76 5.34 -11.89
C GLU A 58 19.58 6.12 -11.28
N THR A 59 18.35 5.72 -11.58
CA THR A 59 17.14 6.34 -11.02
C THR A 59 17.10 6.17 -9.49
N PHE A 60 17.48 5.01 -8.99
CA PHE A 60 17.57 4.73 -7.56
C PHE A 60 18.65 5.57 -6.89
N ASP A 61 19.86 5.61 -7.46
CA ASP A 61 20.97 6.40 -6.94
C ASP A 61 20.63 7.89 -6.95
N LYS A 62 19.96 8.37 -8.00
CA LYS A 62 19.45 9.74 -8.07
C LYS A 62 18.42 10.00 -6.98
N PHE A 63 17.42 9.14 -6.82
CA PHE A 63 16.41 9.27 -5.77
C PHE A 63 17.06 9.26 -4.38
N MET A 64 17.93 8.29 -4.11
CA MET A 64 18.68 8.16 -2.86
C MET A 64 19.70 9.27 -2.68
N GLY A 65 20.11 9.97 -3.74
CA GLY A 65 20.89 11.21 -3.67
C GLY A 65 20.11 12.33 -2.98
N TYR A 66 18.81 12.45 -3.26
CA TYR A 66 17.91 13.43 -2.67
C TYR A 66 17.36 13.00 -1.29
N TYR A 67 17.05 11.72 -1.13
CA TYR A 67 16.26 11.21 -0.01
C TYR A 67 17.02 10.19 0.84
N ARG A 68 16.62 10.10 2.11
CA ARG A 68 16.95 8.97 2.99
C ARG A 68 15.67 8.29 3.44
N LEU A 69 15.68 6.96 3.52
CA LEU A 69 14.63 6.23 4.22
C LEU A 69 14.68 6.64 5.70
N LYS A 70 13.57 7.18 6.18
CA LYS A 70 13.37 7.67 7.55
C LYS A 70 12.58 6.69 8.38
N ASP A 71 11.56 6.05 7.81
CA ASP A 71 10.76 5.03 8.49
C ASP A 71 10.19 4.00 7.50
N LEU A 72 9.76 2.86 8.01
CA LEU A 72 9.14 1.75 7.27
C LEU A 72 8.07 1.09 8.12
N VAL A 73 6.88 0.91 7.56
CA VAL A 73 5.75 0.26 8.22
C VAL A 73 5.28 -0.95 7.40
N SER A 74 5.38 -2.15 7.99
CA SER A 74 4.87 -3.39 7.41
C SER A 74 3.58 -3.81 8.13
N CYS A 75 2.53 -4.13 7.38
CA CYS A 75 1.23 -4.54 7.93
C CYS A 75 1.14 -6.04 8.22
N ASP A 76 2.18 -6.62 8.81
CA ASP A 76 2.21 -8.01 9.25
C ASP A 76 1.88 -8.14 10.76
N GLU A 77 1.65 -9.37 11.21
CA GLU A 77 1.29 -9.63 12.62
C GLU A 77 2.38 -9.23 13.63
N LEU A 78 3.65 -9.21 13.20
CA LEU A 78 4.78 -8.91 14.08
C LEU A 78 4.82 -7.43 14.48
N HIS A 79 4.12 -6.57 13.73
CA HIS A 79 4.07 -5.12 13.97
C HIS A 79 2.82 -4.67 14.75
N LYS A 80 2.03 -5.61 15.29
CA LYS A 80 0.96 -5.28 16.24
C LYS A 80 1.54 -4.54 17.44
N ARG A 81 0.95 -3.39 17.75
CA ARG A 81 1.36 -2.55 18.89
C ARG A 81 0.22 -2.39 19.90
N PRO A 82 0.53 -2.29 21.20
CA PRO A 82 -0.48 -1.91 22.18
C PRO A 82 -0.98 -0.50 21.87
N LEU A 83 -2.27 -0.28 22.06
CA LEU A 83 -2.90 1.02 21.86
C LEU A 83 -2.97 1.77 23.18
N ALA A 84 -2.73 3.08 23.16
CA ALA A 84 -2.91 3.92 24.33
C ALA A 84 -4.35 3.82 24.90
N PRO A 85 -4.54 3.98 26.23
CA PRO A 85 -5.86 4.03 26.85
C PRO A 85 -6.75 5.08 26.20
N LYS A 86 -8.02 4.76 25.92
CA LYS A 86 -8.93 5.64 25.17
C LYS A 86 -9.03 7.06 25.72
N LYS A 87 -8.99 7.21 27.05
CA LYS A 87 -9.09 8.51 27.75
C LYS A 87 -7.86 9.41 27.54
N GLU A 88 -6.73 8.85 27.14
CA GLU A 88 -5.47 9.56 26.90
C GLU A 88 -5.26 9.89 25.42
N ARG A 89 -6.16 9.43 24.54
CA ARG A 89 -6.03 9.62 23.10
C ARG A 89 -6.39 11.03 22.68
N ILE A 90 -5.60 11.54 21.75
CA ILE A 90 -5.83 12.81 21.06
C ILE A 90 -5.82 12.53 19.56
N CYS A 91 -6.84 12.99 18.86
CA CYS A 91 -6.95 12.79 17.42
C CYS A 91 -5.86 13.59 16.72
N ARG A 92 -5.00 12.92 15.95
CA ARG A 92 -3.95 13.54 15.14
C ARG A 92 -4.52 14.53 14.13
N PHE A 93 -5.70 14.22 13.58
CA PHE A 93 -6.32 14.96 12.48
C PHE A 93 -7.10 16.18 12.99
N CYS A 94 -8.16 15.98 13.75
CA CYS A 94 -9.03 17.07 14.22
C CYS A 94 -8.67 17.63 15.61
N LYS A 95 -7.65 17.07 16.28
CA LYS A 95 -7.22 17.46 17.65
C LYS A 95 -8.25 17.20 18.76
N ALA A 96 -9.35 16.54 18.45
CA ALA A 96 -10.32 16.07 19.42
C ALA A 96 -9.69 15.21 20.51
N THR A 97 -10.02 15.49 21.77
CA THR A 97 -9.72 14.63 22.91
C THR A 97 -10.88 13.67 23.18
N TYR A 98 -10.68 12.71 24.08
CA TYR A 98 -11.74 11.82 24.51
C TYR A 98 -12.93 12.61 25.10
N SER A 99 -14.08 12.59 24.42
CA SER A 99 -15.32 13.27 24.81
C SER A 99 -16.54 12.35 24.61
N LYS A 100 -17.75 12.81 24.95
CA LYS A 100 -18.98 12.03 24.73
C LYS A 100 -19.35 11.87 23.24
N ASP A 101 -18.80 12.65 22.31
CA ASP A 101 -19.18 12.58 20.89
C ASP A 101 -18.09 11.95 19.98
N GLU A 102 -16.86 11.80 20.50
CA GLU A 102 -15.68 11.38 19.70
C GLU A 102 -14.86 10.30 20.45
N LYS A 103 -15.49 9.17 20.75
CA LYS A 103 -15.10 8.22 21.82
C LYS A 103 -13.94 7.24 21.52
N PHE A 104 -13.22 7.36 20.39
CA PHE A 104 -12.19 6.39 19.97
C PHE A 104 -12.65 4.92 20.14
N LYS A 105 -13.92 4.64 19.83
CA LYS A 105 -14.51 3.30 19.95
C LYS A 105 -14.22 2.43 18.75
N SER A 106 -14.15 3.05 17.57
CA SER A 106 -13.89 2.37 16.31
C SER A 106 -12.47 1.84 16.24
N LYS A 107 -12.29 0.77 15.47
CA LYS A 107 -10.97 0.27 15.08
C LYS A 107 -10.52 1.09 13.87
N ALA A 108 -9.71 2.11 14.13
CA ALA A 108 -9.09 2.90 13.09
C ALA A 108 -7.80 2.22 12.63
N HIS A 109 -7.71 1.89 11.35
CA HIS A 109 -6.53 1.25 10.78
C HIS A 109 -5.54 2.31 10.28
N LEU A 110 -4.24 2.07 10.45
CA LEU A 110 -3.19 2.96 9.95
C LEU A 110 -3.17 2.96 8.42
N VAL A 111 -3.16 1.76 7.84
CA VAL A 111 -3.39 1.46 6.43
C VAL A 111 -4.80 0.86 6.30
N PRO A 112 -5.64 1.26 5.35
CA PRO A 112 -6.98 0.71 5.19
C PRO A 112 -7.02 -0.82 5.12
N ASP A 113 -8.06 -1.39 5.71
CA ASP A 113 -8.36 -2.83 5.66
C ASP A 113 -8.44 -3.30 4.20
N LEU A 114 -9.09 -2.54 3.32
CA LEU A 114 -9.23 -2.89 1.90
C LEU A 114 -7.91 -3.09 1.13
N LEU A 115 -6.77 -2.60 1.66
CA LEU A 115 -5.45 -2.78 1.06
C LEU A 115 -4.71 -4.02 1.58
N GLY A 116 -5.23 -4.69 2.61
CA GLY A 116 -4.60 -5.87 3.21
C GLY A 116 -4.04 -5.67 4.63
N ASN A 117 -4.44 -4.62 5.36
CA ASN A 117 -4.04 -4.42 6.77
C ASN A 117 -5.11 -4.88 7.79
N ASP A 118 -4.86 -5.99 8.49
CA ASP A 118 -5.81 -6.58 9.47
C ASP A 118 -5.42 -6.23 10.93
N HIS A 119 -4.29 -5.52 11.13
CA HIS A 119 -3.61 -5.53 12.43
C HIS A 119 -3.10 -4.17 12.90
N LEU A 120 -2.61 -3.32 11.99
CA LEU A 120 -2.06 -2.03 12.36
C LEU A 120 -3.18 -1.03 12.64
N LEU A 121 -3.45 -0.84 13.93
CA LEU A 121 -4.42 0.12 14.42
C LEU A 121 -3.73 1.44 14.86
N SER A 122 -4.48 2.53 14.76
CA SER A 122 -4.12 3.84 15.30
C SER A 122 -4.88 4.09 16.62
N ASP A 123 -4.17 4.69 17.57
CA ASP A 123 -4.72 5.22 18.82
C ASP A 123 -4.84 6.76 18.78
N PHE A 124 -4.62 7.36 17.63
CA PHE A 124 -4.66 8.80 17.40
C PHE A 124 -5.71 9.19 16.36
N GLU A 125 -6.74 8.38 16.14
CA GLU A 125 -7.82 8.67 15.20
C GLU A 125 -9.17 8.52 15.89
N CYS A 126 -9.93 9.62 15.98
CA CYS A 126 -11.25 9.60 16.62
C CYS A 126 -12.31 9.01 15.68
N ASP A 127 -13.46 8.61 16.25
CA ASP A 127 -14.55 7.97 15.51
C ASP A 127 -15.10 8.84 14.37
N LYS A 128 -15.13 10.17 14.54
CA LYS A 128 -15.57 11.12 13.51
C LYS A 128 -14.64 11.09 12.29
N CYS A 129 -13.33 11.19 12.52
CA CYS A 129 -12.33 11.14 11.45
C CYS A 129 -12.31 9.76 10.80
N ASN A 130 -12.35 8.68 11.59
CA ASN A 130 -12.40 7.32 11.06
C ASN A 130 -13.64 7.07 10.20
N ASN A 131 -14.80 7.62 10.57
CA ASN A 131 -15.99 7.55 9.72
C ASN A 131 -15.84 8.34 8.42
N LEU A 132 -15.27 9.55 8.47
CA LEU A 132 -14.98 10.34 7.26
C LEU A 132 -14.05 9.56 6.31
N PHE A 133 -12.93 9.06 6.84
CA PHE A 133 -11.94 8.37 6.03
C PHE A 133 -12.45 7.01 5.54
N GLY A 134 -13.02 6.18 6.41
CA GLY A 134 -13.48 4.84 6.08
C GLY A 134 -14.72 4.83 5.18
N LYS A 135 -15.74 5.64 5.49
CA LYS A 135 -17.01 5.59 4.74
C LYS A 135 -17.00 6.39 3.45
N ILE A 136 -16.20 7.45 3.39
CA ILE A 136 -16.14 8.34 2.23
C ILE A 136 -14.92 8.02 1.39
N TYR A 137 -13.71 8.24 1.93
CA TYR A 137 -12.48 8.18 1.13
C TYR A 137 -12.08 6.76 0.74
N GLU A 138 -12.07 5.85 1.70
CA GLU A 138 -11.70 4.44 1.48
C GLU A 138 -12.75 3.72 0.60
N ASN A 139 -14.02 4.13 0.62
CA ASN A 139 -15.04 3.61 -0.28
C ASN A 139 -14.76 4.00 -1.74
N ASP A 140 -14.41 5.27 -2.01
CA ASP A 140 -14.01 5.70 -3.35
C ASP A 140 -12.70 5.04 -3.80
N LEU A 141 -11.75 4.82 -2.89
CA LEU A 141 -10.53 4.05 -3.18
C LEU A 141 -10.86 2.60 -3.57
N ALA A 142 -11.79 1.95 -2.87
CA ALA A 142 -12.24 0.60 -3.23
C ALA A 142 -12.89 0.54 -4.62
N ASN A 143 -13.69 1.57 -4.97
CA ASN A 143 -14.30 1.69 -6.28
C ASN A 143 -13.26 1.91 -7.39
N PHE A 144 -12.26 2.75 -7.14
CA PHE A 144 -11.11 2.97 -8.02
C PHE A 144 -10.29 1.69 -8.25
N LEU A 145 -10.02 0.92 -7.19
CA LEU A 145 -9.28 -0.34 -7.33
C LEU A 145 -10.07 -1.40 -8.12
N GLY A 146 -11.41 -1.34 -8.11
CA GLY A 146 -12.25 -2.23 -8.94
C GLY A 146 -11.94 -3.71 -8.73
N VAL A 147 -11.86 -4.47 -9.84
CA VAL A 147 -11.62 -5.92 -9.79
C VAL A 147 -10.25 -6.30 -9.20
N SER A 148 -9.24 -5.43 -9.30
CA SER A 148 -7.89 -5.72 -8.80
C SER A 148 -7.84 -5.92 -7.28
N ARG A 149 -8.82 -5.41 -6.53
CA ARG A 149 -8.95 -5.63 -5.08
C ARG A 149 -9.33 -7.07 -4.73
N ALA A 150 -10.04 -7.79 -5.60
CA ALA A 150 -10.42 -9.18 -5.36
C ALA A 150 -9.26 -10.15 -5.62
N MET A 151 -8.21 -9.66 -6.29
CA MET A 151 -7.02 -10.43 -6.67
C MET A 151 -5.99 -10.53 -5.52
N PHE A 152 -6.29 -9.93 -4.36
CA PHE A 152 -5.51 -10.15 -3.16
C PHE A 152 -5.94 -11.44 -2.49
N ILE A 153 -5.21 -12.51 -2.80
CA ILE A 153 -5.49 -13.86 -2.30
C ILE A 153 -4.52 -14.27 -1.18
N GLY A 154 -3.74 -13.33 -0.64
CA GLY A 154 -2.74 -13.59 0.39
C GLY A 154 -3.31 -14.28 1.64
N ASN A 155 -2.55 -15.22 2.20
CA ASN A 155 -2.96 -16.05 3.35
C ASN A 155 -3.08 -15.28 4.67
N ALA A 156 -2.50 -14.07 4.73
CA ALA A 156 -2.58 -13.19 5.89
C ALA A 156 -3.95 -12.51 6.05
N TRP A 157 -4.78 -12.48 5.00
CA TRP A 157 -6.05 -11.77 5.02
C TRP A 157 -7.21 -12.66 5.47
N LYS A 158 -7.81 -12.34 6.62
CA LYS A 158 -8.99 -13.06 7.14
C LYS A 158 -10.32 -12.58 6.53
N GLY A 159 -10.33 -11.42 5.86
CA GLY A 159 -11.52 -10.87 5.22
C GLY A 159 -11.84 -11.51 3.87
N SER A 160 -13.04 -11.27 3.35
CA SER A 160 -13.41 -11.64 1.98
C SER A 160 -13.49 -10.40 1.10
N LEU A 161 -12.39 -10.05 0.44
CA LEU A 161 -12.41 -9.06 -0.64
C LEU A 161 -13.18 -9.66 -1.82
N LYS A 162 -14.31 -9.03 -2.16
CA LYS A 162 -15.15 -9.41 -3.29
C LYS A 162 -15.33 -8.22 -4.21
N PHE A 163 -15.18 -8.41 -5.49
CA PHE A 163 -15.62 -7.46 -6.49
C PHE A 163 -17.01 -7.89 -6.99
N LYS A 164 -17.90 -6.92 -7.16
CA LYS A 164 -19.16 -7.08 -7.88
C LYS A 164 -19.18 -6.02 -8.96
N SER A 165 -19.51 -6.36 -10.19
CA SER A 165 -19.67 -5.39 -11.27
C SER A 165 -20.79 -4.37 -10.94
N PRO A 166 -20.79 -3.17 -11.56
CA PRO A 166 -21.83 -2.16 -11.35
C PRO A 166 -23.25 -2.65 -11.69
N ASP A 167 -23.41 -3.44 -12.75
CA ASP A 167 -24.66 -4.10 -13.15
C ASP A 167 -25.04 -5.29 -12.26
N LYS A 168 -24.12 -5.74 -11.38
CA LYS A 168 -24.25 -6.87 -10.47
C LYS A 168 -24.36 -8.24 -11.17
N THR A 169 -24.01 -8.33 -12.45
CA THR A 169 -24.07 -9.59 -13.21
C THR A 169 -22.80 -10.42 -13.08
N PHE A 170 -21.70 -9.82 -12.59
CA PHE A 170 -20.42 -10.48 -12.41
C PHE A 170 -19.83 -10.28 -11.02
N ILE A 171 -19.31 -11.36 -10.43
CA ILE A 171 -18.71 -11.37 -9.09
C ILE A 171 -17.36 -12.09 -9.16
N VAL A 172 -16.34 -11.47 -8.56
CA VAL A 172 -15.01 -12.07 -8.36
C VAL A 172 -14.72 -12.11 -6.87
N MET A 173 -14.35 -13.27 -6.34
CA MET A 173 -14.03 -13.43 -4.93
C MET A 173 -13.03 -14.55 -4.68
N LYS A 174 -12.34 -14.47 -3.54
CA LYS A 174 -11.55 -15.60 -3.03
C LYS A 174 -12.47 -16.79 -2.74
N ASP A 175 -12.09 -17.97 -3.23
CA ASP A 175 -12.76 -19.22 -2.90
C ASP A 175 -12.46 -19.60 -1.44
N LYS A 176 -13.52 -19.86 -0.67
CA LYS A 176 -13.45 -20.20 0.76
C LYS A 176 -13.51 -21.69 1.03
N GLU A 177 -13.83 -22.50 0.02
CA GLU A 177 -14.01 -23.95 0.17
C GLU A 177 -12.68 -24.70 0.04
N THR A 178 -11.66 -24.06 -0.53
CA THR A 178 -10.31 -24.61 -0.59
C THR A 178 -9.46 -24.33 0.67
N PRO A 179 -8.55 -25.26 1.03
CA PRO A 179 -7.51 -24.99 2.02
C PRO A 179 -6.74 -23.70 1.71
N ALA A 180 -6.31 -22.99 2.76
CA ALA A 180 -5.67 -21.68 2.66
C ALA A 180 -4.39 -21.66 1.82
N ASP A 181 -3.84 -22.81 1.48
CA ASP A 181 -2.52 -22.98 0.89
C ASP A 181 -2.53 -22.85 -0.64
N ILE A 182 -3.72 -22.95 -1.27
CA ILE A 182 -3.88 -22.76 -2.72
C ILE A 182 -4.85 -21.58 -2.96
N PRO A 183 -4.33 -20.39 -3.35
CA PRO A 183 -5.16 -19.22 -3.60
C PRO A 183 -6.03 -19.44 -4.85
N LYS A 184 -7.31 -19.77 -4.66
CA LYS A 184 -8.30 -19.88 -5.74
C LYS A 184 -9.21 -18.66 -5.80
N LEU A 185 -9.54 -18.26 -7.03
CA LEU A 185 -10.57 -17.27 -7.31
C LEU A 185 -11.81 -17.96 -7.85
N ARG A 186 -12.97 -17.56 -7.32
CA ARG A 186 -14.28 -17.93 -7.83
C ARG A 186 -14.84 -16.76 -8.64
N LEU A 187 -15.25 -17.08 -9.86
CA LEU A 187 -15.93 -16.17 -10.78
C LEU A 187 -17.39 -16.61 -10.87
N GLU A 188 -18.32 -15.70 -10.62
CA GLU A 188 -19.75 -15.95 -10.80
C GLU A 188 -20.31 -15.01 -11.86
N SER A 189 -21.03 -15.58 -12.81
CA SER A 189 -21.77 -14.87 -13.85
C SER A 189 -23.25 -15.19 -13.69
N HIS A 190 -24.10 -14.16 -13.76
CA HIS A 190 -25.55 -14.31 -13.79
C HIS A 190 -26.15 -14.17 -15.20
N GLU A 191 -25.29 -14.05 -16.20
CA GLU A 191 -25.64 -13.97 -17.64
C GLU A 191 -24.99 -15.14 -18.40
N GLU A 192 -25.70 -15.62 -19.43
CA GLU A 192 -25.27 -16.74 -20.30
C GLU A 192 -24.05 -16.35 -21.16
N GLU A 193 -24.09 -15.15 -21.74
CA GLU A 193 -22.94 -14.50 -22.39
C GLU A 193 -22.20 -13.64 -21.35
N ASN A 194 -20.89 -13.83 -21.21
CA ASN A 194 -20.08 -13.09 -20.24
C ASN A 194 -18.94 -12.37 -20.95
N ASP A 195 -19.09 -11.05 -21.11
CA ASP A 195 -18.07 -10.17 -21.67
C ASP A 195 -17.16 -9.56 -20.59
N HIS A 196 -17.35 -9.90 -19.32
CA HIS A 196 -16.55 -9.38 -18.20
C HIS A 196 -15.17 -10.03 -18.10
N PHE A 197 -14.91 -11.13 -18.80
CA PHE A 197 -13.56 -11.69 -18.91
C PHE A 197 -13.35 -12.52 -20.17
N THR A 198 -12.10 -12.62 -20.60
CA THR A 198 -11.63 -13.55 -21.63
C THR A 198 -10.63 -14.53 -21.01
N LEU A 199 -10.83 -15.82 -21.27
CA LEU A 199 -9.96 -16.90 -20.80
C LEU A 199 -9.15 -17.46 -21.98
N ASP A 200 -7.83 -17.34 -21.88
CA ASP A 200 -6.86 -17.98 -22.77
C ASP A 200 -6.22 -19.14 -21.99
N ALA A 201 -6.85 -20.32 -22.11
CA ALA A 201 -6.43 -21.52 -21.40
C ALA A 201 -5.07 -22.04 -21.86
N GLU A 202 -4.75 -21.89 -23.15
CA GLU A 202 -3.48 -22.35 -23.74
C GLU A 202 -2.29 -21.58 -23.16
N ASN A 203 -2.41 -20.25 -23.07
CA ASN A 203 -1.35 -19.40 -22.51
C ASN A 203 -1.51 -19.13 -21.01
N LYS A 204 -2.49 -19.77 -20.37
CA LYS A 204 -2.83 -19.63 -18.94
C LYS A 204 -3.03 -18.18 -18.51
N LYS A 205 -3.79 -17.41 -19.29
CA LYS A 205 -4.10 -16.01 -19.03
C LYS A 205 -5.59 -15.80 -18.89
N ILE A 206 -5.97 -14.95 -17.96
CA ILE A 206 -7.31 -14.41 -17.83
C ILE A 206 -7.24 -12.89 -17.91
N THR A 207 -8.07 -12.29 -18.75
CA THR A 207 -8.22 -10.83 -18.83
C THR A 207 -9.62 -10.47 -18.36
N PHE A 208 -9.71 -9.64 -17.33
CA PHE A 208 -10.98 -9.08 -16.88
C PHE A 208 -11.26 -7.79 -17.65
N HIS A 209 -12.48 -7.66 -18.18
CA HIS A 209 -13.00 -6.52 -18.91
C HIS A 209 -14.13 -5.88 -18.12
N THR A 210 -13.77 -5.19 -17.04
CA THR A 210 -14.76 -4.69 -16.06
C THR A 210 -14.94 -3.19 -16.15
N ILE A 211 -16.03 -2.69 -15.57
CA ILE A 211 -16.25 -1.26 -15.34
C ILE A 211 -16.07 -0.98 -13.85
N ARG A 212 -15.31 0.07 -13.52
CA ARG A 212 -15.20 0.54 -12.13
C ARG A 212 -16.51 1.15 -11.65
N HIS A 213 -16.81 0.93 -10.38
CA HIS A 213 -17.87 1.69 -9.70
C HIS A 213 -17.56 3.18 -9.76
N SER A 214 -18.61 4.00 -9.70
CA SER A 214 -18.39 5.45 -9.70
C SER A 214 -17.55 5.87 -8.49
N TYR A 215 -16.58 6.76 -8.70
CA TYR A 215 -15.71 7.21 -7.61
C TYR A 215 -15.28 8.66 -7.78
N ASN A 216 -15.01 9.32 -6.66
CA ASN A 216 -14.45 10.68 -6.62
C ASN A 216 -12.91 10.62 -6.58
N PRO A 217 -12.19 11.10 -7.61
CA PRO A 217 -10.72 11.09 -7.64
C PRO A 217 -10.06 11.81 -6.45
N HIS A 218 -10.63 12.92 -5.96
CA HIS A 218 -10.11 13.63 -4.79
C HIS A 218 -10.18 12.77 -3.52
N HIS A 219 -11.22 11.95 -3.39
CA HIS A 219 -11.37 11.05 -2.25
C HIS A 219 -10.34 9.92 -2.30
N VAL A 220 -10.04 9.38 -3.48
CA VAL A 220 -8.97 8.40 -3.69
C VAL A 220 -7.62 8.96 -3.25
N TYR A 221 -7.27 10.18 -3.70
CA TYR A 221 -6.06 10.86 -3.24
C TYR A 221 -6.04 11.08 -1.72
N LYS A 222 -7.16 11.52 -1.14
CA LYS A 222 -7.27 11.73 0.31
C LYS A 222 -7.12 10.43 1.11
N ALA A 223 -7.56 9.28 0.59
CA ALA A 223 -7.31 7.99 1.21
C ALA A 223 -5.81 7.68 1.28
N PHE A 224 -5.05 7.90 0.21
CA PHE A 224 -3.59 7.76 0.23
C PHE A 224 -2.92 8.80 1.13
N LEU A 225 -3.38 10.05 1.10
CA LEU A 225 -2.87 11.11 1.96
C LEU A 225 -3.07 10.79 3.45
N LYS A 226 -4.21 10.20 3.81
CA LYS A 226 -4.49 9.73 5.17
C LYS A 226 -3.45 8.71 5.61
N ILE A 227 -3.07 7.76 4.76
CA ILE A 227 -1.99 6.79 5.06
C ILE A 227 -0.68 7.53 5.32
N GLY A 228 -0.27 8.42 4.41
CA GLY A 228 0.97 9.19 4.53
C GLY A 228 1.03 10.07 5.79
N LEU A 229 -0.09 10.69 6.18
CA LEU A 229 -0.16 11.50 7.41
C LEU A 229 -0.24 10.64 8.69
N SER A 230 -0.69 9.39 8.58
CA SER A 230 -0.79 8.45 9.70
C SER A 230 0.57 7.88 10.09
N ILE A 231 1.46 7.64 9.13
CA ILE A 231 2.81 7.12 9.38
C ILE A 231 3.80 8.21 9.83
N LEU A 232 3.42 9.50 9.74
CA LEU A 232 4.30 10.58 10.15
C LEU A 232 4.79 10.39 11.61
N PRO A 233 6.09 10.56 11.88
CA PRO A 233 6.57 10.70 13.24
C PRO A 233 5.87 11.86 13.94
N GLN A 234 5.51 11.67 15.21
CA GLN A 234 4.73 12.66 15.95
C GLN A 234 5.39 14.05 15.99
N THR A 235 6.73 14.10 15.95
CA THR A 235 7.53 15.34 15.90
C THR A 235 7.25 16.21 14.68
N ASP A 236 6.84 15.58 13.57
CA ASP A 236 6.74 16.24 12.26
C ASP A 236 5.30 16.60 11.90
N VAL A 237 4.31 16.05 12.60
CA VAL A 237 2.87 16.28 12.35
C VAL A 237 2.53 17.78 12.32
N LYS A 238 3.18 18.59 13.18
CA LYS A 238 2.96 20.05 13.26
C LYS A 238 3.40 20.80 11.99
N GLU A 239 4.29 20.23 11.20
CA GLU A 239 4.78 20.80 9.94
C GLU A 239 3.77 20.62 8.80
N TYR A 240 2.75 19.79 9.01
CA TYR A 240 1.72 19.41 8.04
C TYR A 240 0.32 19.93 8.40
N SER A 241 0.22 21.01 9.19
CA SER A 241 -1.07 21.55 9.63
C SER A 241 -2.03 21.89 8.47
N ILE A 242 -1.50 22.37 7.35
CA ILE A 242 -2.31 22.70 6.16
C ILE A 242 -2.80 21.42 5.47
N ALA A 243 -1.94 20.42 5.30
CA ALA A 243 -2.32 19.12 4.74
C ALA A 243 -3.36 18.38 5.61
N LEU A 244 -3.25 18.46 6.94
CA LEU A 244 -4.26 17.93 7.87
C LEU A 244 -5.61 18.63 7.71
N ALA A 245 -5.62 19.97 7.59
CA ALA A 245 -6.85 20.72 7.35
C ALA A 245 -7.47 20.38 5.98
N MET A 246 -6.64 20.24 4.94
CA MET A 246 -7.07 19.81 3.61
C MET A 246 -7.70 18.41 3.62
N LEU A 247 -7.13 17.48 4.40
CA LEU A 247 -7.67 16.13 4.53
C LEU A 247 -9.06 16.12 5.18
N LEU A 248 -9.35 17.05 6.09
CA LEU A 248 -10.65 17.17 6.76
C LEU A 248 -11.68 18.01 6.02
N SER A 249 -11.24 18.80 5.03
CA SER A 249 -12.11 19.69 4.26
C SER A 249 -12.87 18.92 3.18
N GLU A 250 -14.12 19.29 2.93
CA GLU A 250 -14.88 18.83 1.74
C GLU A 250 -14.63 19.71 0.52
N LYS A 251 -14.01 20.89 0.69
CA LYS A 251 -13.71 21.80 -0.42
C LYS A 251 -12.82 21.10 -1.44
N LYS A 252 -13.22 21.21 -2.70
CA LYS A 252 -12.38 20.84 -3.85
C LYS A 252 -11.27 21.88 -4.01
N ASN A 253 -10.18 21.48 -4.65
CA ASN A 253 -9.20 22.45 -5.11
C ASN A 253 -9.78 23.16 -6.34
N GLU A 254 -9.57 24.47 -6.43
CA GLU A 254 -10.11 25.30 -7.52
C GLU A 254 -9.13 25.41 -8.70
N GLU A 255 -7.87 25.00 -8.53
CA GLU A 255 -6.86 25.06 -9.58
C GLU A 255 -6.84 23.78 -10.42
N PRO A 256 -7.22 23.82 -11.71
CA PRO A 256 -7.06 22.69 -12.61
C PRO A 256 -5.58 22.33 -12.77
N ASP A 257 -5.26 21.03 -12.82
CA ASP A 257 -3.90 20.49 -12.98
C ASP A 257 -2.89 20.73 -11.83
N ASN A 258 -3.36 20.97 -10.60
CA ASN A 258 -2.48 21.09 -9.44
C ASN A 258 -1.59 19.82 -9.27
N PRO A 259 -0.25 19.95 -9.39
CA PRO A 259 0.67 18.80 -9.41
C PRO A 259 0.71 18.04 -8.07
N MET A 260 0.17 18.62 -7.00
CA MET A 260 0.03 17.99 -5.68
C MET A 260 -0.78 16.69 -5.72
N TYR A 261 -1.79 16.59 -6.59
CA TYR A 261 -2.65 15.41 -6.69
C TYR A 261 -2.17 14.40 -7.75
N LYS A 262 -0.98 14.64 -8.33
CA LYS A 262 -0.36 13.69 -9.25
C LYS A 262 0.41 12.65 -8.43
N MET A 263 0.25 11.38 -8.79
CA MET A 263 0.94 10.28 -8.15
C MET A 263 1.59 9.41 -9.21
N ASN A 264 2.83 8.95 -8.94
CA ASN A 264 3.43 7.91 -9.74
C ASN A 264 2.98 6.55 -9.22
N MET A 265 2.70 5.62 -10.12
CA MET A 265 2.27 4.27 -9.78
C MET A 265 3.07 3.26 -10.60
N TYR A 266 3.57 2.21 -9.95
CA TYR A 266 4.07 1.02 -10.62
C TYR A 266 3.10 -0.14 -10.45
N VAL A 267 2.84 -0.85 -11.54
CA VAL A 267 2.23 -2.20 -11.53
C VAL A 267 3.38 -3.21 -11.68
N HIS A 268 3.57 -4.05 -10.67
CA HIS A 268 4.60 -5.08 -10.61
C HIS A 268 4.07 -6.39 -11.19
N PRO A 269 4.82 -7.05 -12.06
CA PRO A 269 4.46 -8.38 -12.52
C PRO A 269 4.72 -9.43 -11.43
N GLY A 270 4.19 -10.64 -11.63
CA GLY A 270 4.45 -11.77 -10.73
C GLY A 270 3.61 -11.74 -9.45
N PRO A 271 4.09 -12.38 -8.36
CA PRO A 271 3.31 -12.53 -7.14
C PRO A 271 3.04 -11.19 -6.45
N ALA A 272 1.86 -11.08 -5.87
CA ALA A 272 1.47 -9.93 -5.04
C ALA A 272 2.35 -9.81 -3.78
N PHE A 273 2.52 -8.59 -3.29
CA PHE A 273 3.07 -8.31 -1.96
C PHE A 273 2.24 -9.04 -0.89
N PRO A 274 2.88 -9.74 0.07
CA PRO A 274 2.18 -10.58 1.04
C PRO A 274 1.35 -9.76 2.05
N CYS A 275 1.77 -8.52 2.31
CA CYS A 275 1.03 -7.54 3.09
C CYS A 275 1.41 -6.12 2.64
N PRO A 276 0.62 -5.10 3.01
CA PRO A 276 0.98 -3.72 2.72
C PRO A 276 2.28 -3.29 3.38
N LEU A 277 3.14 -2.64 2.60
CA LEU A 277 4.39 -2.04 3.04
C LEU A 277 4.39 -0.56 2.71
N VAL A 278 4.72 0.29 3.69
CA VAL A 278 4.77 1.74 3.51
C VAL A 278 6.18 2.24 3.82
N LEU A 279 6.80 2.88 2.85
CA LEU A 279 8.14 3.46 2.96
C LEU A 279 8.04 4.97 3.10
N PHE A 280 8.71 5.52 4.12
CA PHE A 280 8.71 6.94 4.41
C PHE A 280 10.10 7.53 4.18
N PHE A 281 10.20 8.42 3.20
CA PHE A 281 11.46 9.06 2.81
C PHE A 281 11.47 10.53 3.22
N GLU A 282 12.63 11.00 3.64
CA GLU A 282 12.88 12.40 4.00
C GLU A 282 14.00 12.99 3.16
N LYS A 283 13.82 14.22 2.70
CA LYS A 283 14.80 15.00 1.95
C LYS A 283 16.06 15.24 2.80
N LYS A 284 17.23 14.97 2.22
CA LYS A 284 18.53 15.14 2.89
C LYS A 284 18.93 16.61 3.03
N ASN A 285 18.77 17.40 1.96
CA ASN A 285 19.16 18.80 1.93
C ASN A 285 17.94 19.71 1.84
N LYS A 286 17.73 20.54 2.86
CA LYS A 286 16.57 21.44 2.98
C LYS A 286 16.46 22.45 1.83
N MET A 287 17.57 22.82 1.20
CA MET A 287 17.63 23.78 0.10
C MET A 287 17.42 23.16 -1.29
N GLN A 288 17.29 21.84 -1.39
CA GLN A 288 16.98 21.22 -2.69
C GLN A 288 15.51 21.43 -3.04
N PRO A 289 15.20 21.77 -4.32
CA PRO A 289 13.84 22.02 -4.78
C PRO A 289 13.08 20.70 -5.05
N VAL A 290 13.08 19.82 -4.05
CA VAL A 290 12.33 18.56 -4.04
C VAL A 290 11.46 18.50 -2.78
N PRO A 291 10.31 17.81 -2.77
CA PRO A 291 9.43 17.75 -1.61
C PRO A 291 10.12 17.23 -0.34
N MET A 292 9.72 17.70 0.83
CA MET A 292 10.31 17.30 2.12
C MET A 292 10.17 15.81 2.37
N HIS A 293 9.00 15.22 2.05
CA HIS A 293 8.75 13.79 2.25
C HIS A 293 8.07 13.14 1.05
N ILE A 294 8.51 11.92 0.76
CA ILE A 294 7.91 11.01 -0.22
C ILE A 294 7.44 9.76 0.52
N VAL A 295 6.25 9.27 0.20
CA VAL A 295 5.68 8.04 0.75
C VAL A 295 5.44 7.05 -0.37
N CYS A 296 6.01 5.86 -0.29
CA CYS A 296 5.71 4.77 -1.21
C CYS A 296 4.82 3.75 -0.50
N ILE A 297 3.61 3.53 -1.01
CA ILE A 297 2.61 2.61 -0.45
C ILE A 297 2.52 1.41 -1.38
N MET A 298 2.93 0.25 -0.89
CA MET A 298 3.05 -0.98 -1.66
C MET A 298 2.02 -1.97 -1.14
N PHE A 299 1.16 -2.49 -2.03
CA PHE A 299 0.17 -3.50 -1.70
C PHE A 299 -0.26 -4.21 -2.98
N HIS A 300 -0.68 -5.47 -2.87
CA HIS A 300 -1.00 -6.32 -4.02
C HIS A 300 0.16 -6.30 -5.04
N ASN A 301 -0.09 -5.94 -6.29
CA ASN A 301 0.93 -5.77 -7.33
C ASN A 301 1.24 -4.29 -7.59
N HIS A 302 1.01 -3.41 -6.63
CA HIS A 302 1.06 -1.96 -6.88
C HIS A 302 2.00 -1.25 -5.94
N THR A 303 2.67 -0.21 -6.45
CA THR A 303 3.36 0.79 -5.63
C THR A 303 2.92 2.17 -6.02
N TYR A 304 2.33 2.88 -5.08
CA TYR A 304 1.90 4.26 -5.23
C TYR A 304 2.89 5.17 -4.54
N GLN A 305 3.47 6.11 -5.28
CA GLN A 305 4.30 7.17 -4.74
C GLN A 305 3.46 8.43 -4.53
N LEU A 306 3.36 8.83 -3.26
CA LEU A 306 2.72 10.04 -2.80
C LEU A 306 3.78 11.08 -2.41
N VAL A 307 3.66 12.29 -2.95
CA VAL A 307 4.31 13.46 -2.37
C VAL A 307 3.49 13.89 -1.16
N LEU A 308 4.09 13.95 0.03
CA LEU A 308 3.36 14.43 1.20
C LEU A 308 3.35 15.97 1.22
N PRO A 309 2.20 16.61 0.98
CA PRO A 309 2.18 17.97 0.47
C PRO A 309 2.15 19.03 1.57
N LEU A 310 2.41 20.28 1.20
CA LEU A 310 2.18 21.46 2.05
C LEU A 310 2.93 21.41 3.40
N ASN A 311 4.15 20.85 3.38
CA ASN A 311 5.05 20.96 4.52
C ASN A 311 5.49 22.42 4.69
N LYS A 312 5.52 22.93 5.94
CA LYS A 312 5.96 24.31 6.21
C LYS A 312 7.38 24.62 5.72
N GLN A 313 8.28 23.64 5.73
CA GLN A 313 9.67 23.80 5.27
C GLN A 313 9.80 23.84 3.75
N ASP A 314 8.75 23.44 3.01
CA ASP A 314 8.72 23.47 1.55
C ASP A 314 8.14 24.77 0.99
N LYS A 315 7.59 25.66 1.84
CA LYS A 315 6.92 26.91 1.44
C LYS A 315 7.74 27.75 0.46
N TRP A 316 9.06 27.81 0.62
CA TRP A 316 9.95 28.58 -0.23
C TRP A 316 9.97 28.09 -1.69
N MET A 317 9.63 26.83 -1.95
CA MET A 317 9.60 26.27 -3.31
C MET A 317 8.33 26.66 -4.09
N TYR A 318 7.30 27.15 -3.41
CA TYR A 318 6.01 27.52 -4.03
C TYR A 318 5.94 29.02 -4.32
N ASP A 319 7.03 29.60 -4.83
CA ASP A 319 7.15 31.02 -5.18
C ASP A 319 6.76 31.34 -6.64
N GLY A 320 6.32 30.32 -7.39
CA GLY A 320 5.98 30.41 -8.82
C GLY A 320 7.18 30.50 -9.76
N LYS A 321 8.42 30.52 -9.24
CA LYS A 321 9.67 30.64 -10.02
C LYS A 321 10.55 29.41 -9.89
N THR A 322 10.49 28.73 -8.75
CA THR A 322 11.29 27.55 -8.45
C THR A 322 10.76 26.34 -9.20
N THR A 323 11.61 25.72 -10.02
CA THR A 323 11.29 24.45 -10.66
C THR A 323 11.39 23.31 -9.64
N ILE A 324 10.25 22.80 -9.19
CA ILE A 324 10.19 21.68 -8.26
C ILE A 324 10.39 20.37 -9.02
N THR A 325 11.35 19.56 -8.58
CA THR A 325 11.56 18.21 -9.10
C THR A 325 10.97 17.18 -8.14
N VAL A 326 10.21 16.22 -8.67
CA VAL A 326 9.73 15.06 -7.90
C VAL A 326 10.41 13.81 -8.46
N PRO A 327 11.49 13.32 -7.85
CA PRO A 327 12.15 12.11 -8.34
C PRO A 327 11.26 10.89 -8.05
N ASN A 328 11.19 9.99 -9.03
CA ASN A 328 10.49 8.71 -8.88
C ASN A 328 11.38 7.72 -8.14
N MET A 329 10.84 7.09 -7.11
CA MET A 329 11.42 5.93 -6.48
C MET A 329 11.19 4.74 -7.41
N PRO A 330 12.25 4.10 -7.94
CA PRO A 330 12.06 2.97 -8.83
C PRO A 330 11.53 1.75 -8.08
N PRO A 331 10.90 0.81 -8.81
CA PRO A 331 10.43 -0.45 -8.25
C PRO A 331 11.62 -1.31 -7.77
N PHE A 332 11.43 -2.01 -6.64
CA PHE A 332 12.43 -2.95 -6.09
C PHE A 332 12.36 -4.30 -6.79
N ILE A 333 12.76 -4.33 -8.06
CA ILE A 333 12.82 -5.55 -8.86
C ILE A 333 14.26 -5.79 -9.27
N ASP A 334 14.74 -7.02 -9.04
CA ASP A 334 16.04 -7.47 -9.48
C ASP A 334 15.99 -8.13 -10.88
N LYS A 335 17.16 -8.45 -11.44
CA LYS A 335 17.26 -8.93 -12.83
C LYS A 335 16.64 -10.31 -12.98
N HIS A 336 16.68 -11.13 -11.94
CA HIS A 336 16.13 -12.47 -11.95
C HIS A 336 14.61 -12.43 -11.95
N PHE A 337 14.03 -11.61 -11.07
CA PHE A 337 12.58 -11.39 -11.02
C PHE A 337 12.06 -10.78 -12.32
N ALA A 338 12.74 -9.75 -12.85
CA ALA A 338 12.37 -9.14 -14.13
C ALA A 338 12.42 -10.14 -15.30
N LYS A 339 13.42 -11.02 -15.33
CA LYS A 339 13.52 -12.09 -16.35
C LYS A 339 12.38 -13.11 -16.22
N LYS A 340 11.96 -13.42 -14.99
CA LYS A 340 10.93 -14.44 -14.70
C LYS A 340 9.51 -13.92 -14.95
N PHE A 341 9.21 -12.70 -14.53
CA PHE A 341 7.85 -12.16 -14.53
C PHE A 341 7.63 -10.99 -15.48
N GLY A 342 8.70 -10.35 -15.95
CA GLY A 342 8.67 -9.15 -16.79
C GLY A 342 9.03 -7.87 -16.04
N ASN A 343 8.95 -6.73 -16.73
CA ASN A 343 9.23 -5.42 -16.16
C ASN A 343 7.98 -4.75 -15.57
N PRO A 344 8.12 -3.95 -14.51
CA PRO A 344 7.05 -3.08 -14.01
C PRO A 344 6.54 -2.10 -15.06
N LYS A 345 5.25 -1.80 -14.98
CA LYS A 345 4.64 -0.74 -15.80
C LYS A 345 4.47 0.53 -14.97
N GLU A 346 4.98 1.64 -15.47
CA GLU A 346 4.82 2.97 -14.85
C GLU A 346 3.54 3.65 -15.34
N HIS A 347 2.80 4.25 -14.42
CA HIS A 347 1.61 5.03 -14.68
C HIS A 347 1.67 6.35 -13.92
N ARG A 348 1.27 7.44 -14.58
CA ARG A 348 1.08 8.74 -13.95
C ARG A 348 -0.40 8.98 -13.73
N LEU A 349 -0.80 9.06 -12.47
CA LEU A 349 -2.18 9.28 -12.07
C LEU A 349 -2.39 10.76 -11.77
N ASN A 350 -3.52 11.30 -12.17
CA ASN A 350 -3.97 12.64 -11.78
C ASN A 350 -5.31 12.52 -11.06
N PHE A 351 -5.30 12.88 -9.78
CA PHE A 351 -6.51 12.86 -8.96
C PHE A 351 -7.17 14.23 -8.80
N ASN A 352 -6.62 15.29 -9.40
CA ASN A 352 -7.20 16.63 -9.40
C ASN A 352 -8.27 16.77 -10.49
N LEU A 353 -9.34 16.00 -10.36
CA LEU A 353 -10.43 15.95 -11.33
C LEU A 353 -11.74 16.31 -10.63
N ASP A 354 -12.42 17.33 -11.15
CA ASP A 354 -13.62 17.87 -10.51
C ASP A 354 -14.86 16.99 -10.66
N GLU A 355 -14.84 16.12 -11.66
CA GLU A 355 -15.97 15.28 -12.02
C GLU A 355 -15.88 13.91 -11.34
N LEU A 356 -17.05 13.45 -10.88
CA LEU A 356 -17.25 12.07 -10.48
C LEU A 356 -16.96 11.16 -11.67
N LYS A 357 -15.99 10.24 -11.54
CA LYS A 357 -15.70 9.26 -12.59
C LYS A 357 -16.80 8.21 -12.61
N LYS A 358 -17.34 7.95 -13.81
CA LYS A 358 -18.38 6.94 -14.06
C LYS A 358 -18.02 6.15 -15.32
N GLY A 359 -18.36 4.87 -15.35
CA GLY A 359 -18.19 4.06 -16.56
C GLY A 359 -16.73 3.86 -16.98
N GLU A 360 -15.76 4.07 -16.09
CA GLU A 360 -14.35 3.89 -16.43
C GLU A 360 -14.05 2.40 -16.65
N LYS A 361 -13.63 2.07 -17.87
CA LYS A 361 -13.18 0.72 -18.23
C LYS A 361 -11.93 0.36 -17.44
N HIS A 362 -11.87 -0.89 -16.98
CA HIS A 362 -10.78 -1.45 -16.21
C HIS A 362 -10.47 -2.84 -16.73
N ASP A 363 -9.52 -2.86 -17.67
CA ASP A 363 -8.96 -4.08 -18.24
C ASP A 363 -7.72 -4.50 -17.45
N ILE A 364 -7.68 -5.75 -16.97
CA ILE A 364 -6.53 -6.27 -16.24
C ILE A 364 -6.31 -7.75 -16.52
N THR A 365 -5.06 -8.12 -16.81
CA THR A 365 -4.66 -9.49 -17.16
C THR A 365 -3.86 -10.12 -16.03
N TYR A 366 -4.19 -11.36 -15.70
CA TYR A 366 -3.46 -12.20 -14.76
C TYR A 366 -3.10 -13.54 -15.40
N THR A 367 -2.05 -14.17 -14.88
CA THR A 367 -1.70 -15.56 -15.19
C THR A 367 -2.27 -16.47 -14.11
N PHE A 368 -2.64 -17.70 -14.48
CA PHE A 368 -3.10 -18.72 -13.54
C PHE A 368 -2.35 -20.04 -13.73
N GLU A 369 -2.41 -20.94 -12.74
CA GLU A 369 -1.78 -22.27 -12.85
C GLU A 369 -2.74 -23.30 -13.45
N ASP A 370 -3.98 -23.30 -12.98
CA ASP A 370 -5.07 -24.19 -13.39
C ASP A 370 -6.43 -23.47 -13.33
N HIS A 371 -7.43 -24.02 -14.02
CA HIS A 371 -8.80 -23.52 -14.02
C HIS A 371 -9.81 -24.67 -14.02
N LEU A 372 -10.99 -24.43 -13.44
CA LEU A 372 -12.12 -25.35 -13.50
C LEU A 372 -13.35 -24.58 -13.97
N ASP A 373 -13.94 -24.99 -15.09
CA ASP A 373 -15.21 -24.46 -15.56
C ASP A 373 -16.35 -25.36 -15.09
N THR A 374 -17.13 -24.88 -14.12
CA THR A 374 -18.25 -25.63 -13.55
C THR A 374 -19.56 -25.45 -14.33
N ARG A 375 -19.59 -24.62 -15.39
CA ARG A 375 -20.76 -24.49 -16.29
C ARG A 375 -20.98 -25.77 -17.10
N TYR A 376 -19.90 -26.49 -17.38
CA TYR A 376 -19.90 -27.77 -18.06
C TYR A 376 -19.40 -28.82 -17.07
N PRO A 377 -20.27 -29.59 -16.39
CA PRO A 377 -19.81 -30.65 -15.50
C PRO A 377 -18.95 -31.60 -16.33
N THR A 378 -17.64 -31.63 -16.03
CA THR A 378 -16.70 -32.56 -16.64
C THR A 378 -17.22 -33.98 -16.43
N THR A 379 -17.63 -34.66 -17.50
CA THR A 379 -18.00 -36.08 -17.52
C THR A 379 -16.76 -36.98 -17.39
N ALA A 380 -15.74 -36.55 -16.66
CA ALA A 380 -14.59 -37.37 -16.35
C ALA A 380 -14.99 -38.35 -15.24
N PRO A 381 -15.03 -39.67 -15.49
CA PRO A 381 -15.33 -40.62 -14.44
C PRO A 381 -14.24 -40.53 -13.38
N LEU A 382 -14.64 -40.27 -12.13
CA LEU A 382 -13.82 -40.45 -10.95
C LEU A 382 -13.26 -41.88 -10.97
N LYS A 383 -12.00 -42.04 -11.39
CA LYS A 383 -11.24 -43.24 -11.05
C LYS A 383 -11.04 -43.21 -9.55
N LYS A 384 -11.82 -44.03 -8.84
CA LYS A 384 -11.53 -44.44 -7.48
C LYS A 384 -10.25 -45.27 -7.51
N GLU A 385 -9.23 -44.81 -6.80
CA GLU A 385 -8.25 -45.69 -6.15
C GLU A 385 -8.40 -45.55 -4.65
#